data_AF-K9QBL4-F1
#
_entry.id   AF-K9QBL4-F1
#
_cell.length_a   1.000
_cell.length_b   1.000
_cell.length_c   1.000
_cell.angle_alpha   90.00
_cell.angle_beta   90.00
_cell.angle_gamma   90.00
#
_symmetry.space_group_name_H-M   'P 1'
#
loop_
_entity.id
_entity.type
_entity.pdbx_description
1 polymer ?
#
loop_
_entity_poly.entity_id
_entity_poly.type
_entity_poly.pdbx_seq_one_letter_code
_entity_poly.pdbx_strand_id
1 'polypeptide(L)'
;MKFNCLKKLLSVATLSVSVSAILLTSTSTSVFSQSKSKSSFFSFKSYNAPNRYIRHKNFLGYLEPINNDLGRKDATYKLVPGLANSQCKSFESVNFPGHFLRHENLRLKLARRTNQQLFKEDATFCIVNGLFGNNTSTVSFESFNLPGHYIRHKNFELWVEAADGRDIFRQDATFYRTNPLYP
;
A
#
# COMPACT_ATOMS: atom_id res chain seq x y z
N MET A 1 30.09 24.03 58.06
CA MET A 1 31.45 23.79 57.50
C MET A 1 31.71 24.81 56.40
N LYS A 2 32.74 25.66 56.58
CA LYS A 2 33.61 26.39 55.62
C LYS A 2 32.99 27.04 54.36
N PHE A 3 33.38 28.22 53.85
CA PHE A 3 34.21 29.38 54.24
C PHE A 3 34.10 30.36 53.01
N ASN A 4 34.21 31.66 53.27
CA ASN A 4 34.36 32.83 52.38
C ASN A 4 35.08 32.68 51.01
N CYS A 5 34.85 33.64 50.08
CA CYS A 5 35.80 34.70 49.64
C CYS A 5 35.29 35.38 48.33
N LEU A 6 34.77 36.62 48.31
CA LEU A 6 35.44 37.94 48.23
C LEU A 6 36.10 38.31 46.87
N LYS A 7 35.87 39.58 46.46
CA LYS A 7 36.57 40.47 45.50
C LYS A 7 35.99 40.49 44.07
N LYS A 8 35.29 41.53 43.58
CA LYS A 8 35.58 42.97 43.36
C LYS A 8 36.45 43.25 42.10
N LEU A 9 35.87 44.06 41.20
CA LEU A 9 36.44 44.96 40.16
C LEU A 9 36.79 44.45 38.75
N LEU A 10 36.13 45.10 37.77
CA LEU A 10 36.54 45.63 36.45
C LEU A 10 35.41 45.36 35.43
N SER A 11 34.92 46.25 34.57
CA SER A 11 35.17 47.66 34.24
C SER A 11 33.92 48.19 33.50
N VAL A 12 33.74 49.51 33.57
CA VAL A 12 32.63 50.32 33.03
C VAL A 12 32.64 50.34 31.50
N ALA A 13 31.45 50.33 30.87
CA ALA A 13 31.12 51.20 29.72
C ALA A 13 29.62 51.07 29.37
N THR A 14 28.84 52.03 29.85
CA THR A 14 27.53 52.38 29.31
C THR A 14 27.71 53.11 27.98
N LEU A 15 26.96 52.72 26.94
CA LEU A 15 26.50 53.69 25.94
C LEU A 15 25.14 53.24 25.39
N SER A 16 24.28 54.23 25.33
CA SER A 16 22.84 54.18 25.24
C SER A 16 22.35 54.46 23.81
N VAL A 17 21.07 54.16 23.60
CA VAL A 17 20.14 54.71 22.58
C VAL A 17 20.26 54.14 21.15
N SER A 18 19.27 53.36 20.73
CA SER A 18 18.13 53.93 19.97
C SER A 18 17.12 52.83 19.61
N VAL A 19 15.85 53.16 19.85
CA VAL A 19 14.70 52.39 19.42
C VAL A 19 14.59 52.54 17.91
N SER A 20 14.60 51.42 17.19
CA SER A 20 14.01 51.34 15.86
C SER A 20 13.19 50.07 15.80
N ALA A 21 11.88 50.26 15.98
CA ALA A 21 10.88 49.26 15.72
C ALA A 21 10.92 48.91 14.23
N ILE A 22 11.59 47.80 13.90
CA ILE A 22 11.44 47.18 12.59
C ILE A 22 10.38 46.09 12.76
N LEU A 23 9.15 46.46 12.44
CA LEU A 23 8.04 45.54 12.28
C LEU A 23 8.30 44.70 11.01
N LEU A 24 9.07 43.62 11.13
CA LEU A 24 9.14 42.61 10.07
C LEU A 24 8.00 41.63 10.30
N THR A 25 6.88 41.91 9.64
CA THR A 25 5.77 40.99 9.47
C THR A 25 6.32 39.65 9.01
N SER A 26 6.24 38.62 9.84
CA SER A 26 6.58 37.25 9.46
C SER A 26 5.54 36.78 8.44
N THR A 27 5.82 37.01 7.16
CA THR A 27 5.09 36.35 6.09
C THR A 27 5.35 34.86 6.24
N SER A 28 4.37 34.17 6.82
CA SER A 28 4.37 32.74 6.93
C SER A 28 4.21 32.19 5.52
N THR A 29 5.32 31.92 4.85
CA THR A 29 5.31 31.15 3.62
C THR A 29 4.92 29.73 4.01
N SER A 30 3.64 29.40 3.85
CA SER A 30 3.18 28.03 3.90
C SER A 30 3.83 27.29 2.73
N VAL A 31 4.93 26.61 3.01
CA VAL A 31 5.54 25.67 2.05
C VAL A 31 4.57 24.50 1.97
N PHE A 32 3.65 24.54 1.02
CA PHE A 32 2.82 23.38 0.69
C PHE A 32 3.79 22.35 0.11
N SER A 33 4.25 21.44 0.98
CA SER A 33 4.93 20.23 0.53
C SER A 33 3.90 19.45 -0.29
N GLN A 34 3.93 19.65 -1.62
CA GLN A 34 3.34 18.68 -2.54
C GLN A 34 4.12 17.40 -2.31
N SER A 35 3.61 16.57 -1.39
CA SER A 35 4.02 15.19 -1.31
C SER A 35 3.74 14.62 -2.69
N LYS A 36 4.82 14.38 -3.43
CA LYS A 36 4.80 13.64 -4.69
C LYS A 36 4.07 12.35 -4.37
N SER A 37 2.79 12.26 -4.74
CA SER A 37 1.96 11.12 -4.35
C SER A 37 2.65 9.90 -4.91
N LYS A 38 3.24 9.08 -4.03
CA LYS A 38 3.86 7.82 -4.41
C LYS A 38 2.81 7.08 -5.24
N SER A 39 3.16 6.69 -6.48
CA SER A 39 2.22 6.01 -7.38
C SER A 39 1.50 4.92 -6.60
N SER A 40 0.16 4.98 -6.60
CA SER A 40 -0.70 3.99 -5.95
C SER A 40 -1.00 2.81 -6.87
N PHE A 41 -0.42 2.81 -8.08
CA PHE A 41 -0.62 1.78 -9.09
C PHE A 41 0.47 0.72 -9.01
N PHE A 42 0.06 -0.55 -9.03
CA PHE A 42 0.96 -1.69 -8.93
C PHE A 42 0.48 -2.85 -9.79
N SER A 43 1.43 -3.73 -10.11
CA SER A 43 1.18 -5.07 -10.60
C SER A 43 1.80 -6.08 -9.65
N PHE A 44 1.30 -7.32 -9.66
CA PHE A 44 1.69 -8.33 -8.69
C PHE A 44 2.15 -9.59 -9.40
N LYS A 45 3.47 -9.83 -9.36
CA LYS A 45 4.11 -10.98 -10.01
C LYS A 45 4.12 -12.16 -9.05
N SER A 46 3.79 -13.37 -9.52
CA SER A 46 3.89 -14.58 -8.71
C SER A 46 5.32 -14.83 -8.22
N TYR A 47 5.44 -15.36 -7.01
CA TYR A 47 6.70 -15.82 -6.46
C TYR A 47 7.24 -17.07 -7.17
N ASN A 48 6.39 -18.09 -7.36
CA ASN A 48 6.81 -19.41 -7.85
C ASN A 48 6.35 -19.74 -9.29
N ALA A 49 5.61 -18.84 -9.96
CA ALA A 49 5.22 -19.00 -11.36
C ALA A 49 5.89 -17.90 -12.22
N PRO A 50 7.00 -18.21 -12.91
CA PRO A 50 7.81 -17.22 -13.62
C PRO A 50 6.99 -16.40 -14.62
N ASN A 51 7.27 -15.09 -14.64
CA ASN A 51 6.71 -14.12 -15.58
C ASN A 51 5.18 -13.99 -15.60
N ARG A 52 4.48 -14.46 -14.56
CA ARG A 52 3.01 -14.35 -14.47
C ARG A 52 2.57 -13.34 -13.43
N TYR A 53 1.48 -12.65 -13.74
CA TYR A 53 0.93 -11.57 -12.93
C TYR A 53 -0.54 -11.81 -12.61
N ILE A 54 -0.98 -11.31 -11.44
CA ILE A 54 -2.40 -11.19 -11.14
C ILE A 54 -3.03 -10.29 -12.18
N ARG A 55 -4.03 -10.80 -12.90
CA ARG A 55 -4.87 -10.03 -13.81
C ARG A 55 -6.34 -10.43 -13.68
N HIS A 56 -7.25 -9.57 -14.12
CA HIS A 56 -8.64 -9.97 -14.34
C HIS A 56 -8.82 -10.37 -15.80
N LYS A 57 -9.63 -11.38 -16.16
CA LYS A 57 -9.98 -11.77 -17.54
C LYS A 57 -11.39 -12.33 -17.52
N ASN A 58 -12.28 -11.82 -18.38
CA ASN A 58 -13.71 -12.15 -18.34
C ASN A 58 -14.29 -12.01 -16.91
N PHE A 59 -13.91 -10.94 -16.20
CA PHE A 59 -14.29 -10.66 -14.81
C PHE A 59 -13.84 -11.69 -13.75
N LEU A 60 -12.96 -12.63 -14.09
CA LEU A 60 -12.36 -13.59 -13.16
C LEU A 60 -10.86 -13.30 -12.96
N GLY A 61 -10.32 -13.60 -11.78
CA GLY A 61 -8.91 -13.45 -11.49
C GLY A 61 -8.06 -14.59 -12.08
N TYR A 62 -7.00 -14.28 -12.80
CA TYR A 62 -6.08 -15.27 -13.36
C TYR A 62 -4.62 -14.89 -13.10
N LEU A 63 -3.76 -15.89 -13.18
CA LEU A 63 -2.32 -15.76 -13.14
C LEU A 63 -1.73 -16.12 -14.52
N GLU A 64 -1.50 -15.10 -15.34
CA GLU A 64 -1.07 -15.27 -16.74
C GLU A 64 0.20 -14.46 -17.06
N PRO A 65 0.98 -14.87 -18.09
CA PRO A 65 1.99 -14.01 -18.68
C PRO A 65 1.33 -12.79 -19.34
N ILE A 66 1.98 -11.64 -19.23
CA ILE A 66 1.47 -10.39 -19.79
C ILE A 66 2.35 -9.99 -20.97
N ASN A 67 1.80 -10.04 -22.18
CA ASN A 67 2.54 -9.85 -23.44
C ASN A 67 1.89 -8.82 -24.39
N ASN A 68 0.80 -8.17 -23.97
CA ASN A 68 0.10 -7.17 -24.77
C ASN A 68 -0.47 -6.05 -23.88
N ASP A 69 -0.87 -4.94 -24.50
CA ASP A 69 -1.35 -3.75 -23.79
C ASP A 69 -2.64 -3.97 -23.01
N LEU A 70 -3.55 -4.81 -23.53
CA LEU A 70 -4.76 -5.18 -22.80
C LEU A 70 -4.41 -5.91 -21.50
N GLY A 71 -3.55 -6.93 -21.56
CA GLY A 71 -3.07 -7.65 -20.40
C GLY A 71 -2.33 -6.77 -19.40
N ARG A 72 -1.56 -5.77 -19.86
CA ARG A 72 -0.89 -4.79 -18.98
C ARG A 72 -1.92 -3.98 -18.18
N LYS A 73 -2.97 -3.52 -18.85
CA LYS A 73 -4.11 -2.84 -18.20
C LYS A 73 -4.84 -3.77 -17.24
N ASP A 74 -5.11 -5.00 -17.66
CA ASP A 74 -5.81 -5.98 -16.84
C ASP A 74 -5.04 -6.44 -15.60
N ALA A 75 -3.72 -6.31 -15.62
CA ALA A 75 -2.80 -6.66 -14.54
C ALA A 75 -2.36 -5.47 -13.69
N THR A 76 -2.93 -4.28 -13.90
CA THR A 76 -2.56 -3.07 -13.17
C THR A 76 -3.71 -2.57 -12.32
N TYR A 77 -3.43 -2.34 -11.04
CA TYR A 77 -4.42 -1.96 -10.05
C TYR A 77 -3.97 -0.74 -9.27
N LYS A 78 -4.91 0.16 -9.00
CA LYS A 78 -4.78 1.20 -8.00
C LYS A 78 -5.09 0.63 -6.63
N LEU A 79 -4.13 0.70 -5.71
CA LEU A 79 -4.36 0.41 -4.30
C LEU A 79 -4.97 1.62 -3.61
N VAL A 80 -6.22 1.47 -3.18
CA VAL A 80 -6.94 2.47 -2.39
C VAL A 80 -7.05 2.00 -0.93
N PRO A 81 -7.38 2.88 0.05
CA PRO A 81 -7.81 2.43 1.37
C PRO A 81 -8.91 1.37 1.24
N GLY A 82 -8.83 0.32 2.05
CA GLY A 82 -9.78 -0.78 1.99
C GLY A 82 -11.22 -0.30 2.13
N LEU A 83 -12.11 -0.83 1.30
CA LEU A 83 -13.51 -0.40 1.25
C LEU A 83 -14.25 -0.66 2.56
N ALA A 84 -13.87 -1.70 3.32
CA ALA A 84 -14.40 -2.01 4.65
C ALA A 84 -13.50 -1.52 5.80
N ASN A 85 -12.19 -1.39 5.56
CA ASN A 85 -11.22 -0.96 6.57
C ASN A 85 -10.04 -0.22 5.93
N SER A 86 -9.82 1.03 6.34
CA SER A 86 -8.80 1.91 5.76
C SER A 86 -7.35 1.50 6.05
N GLN A 87 -7.12 0.64 7.05
CA GLN A 87 -5.80 0.06 7.35
C GLN A 87 -5.41 -1.02 6.35
N CYS A 88 -6.39 -1.66 5.71
CA CYS A 88 -6.19 -2.63 4.64
C CYS A 88 -6.34 -1.96 3.26
N LYS A 89 -6.33 -2.74 2.18
CA LYS A 89 -6.37 -2.22 0.80
C LYS A 89 -7.48 -2.85 -0.02
N SER A 90 -7.94 -2.12 -1.02
CA SER A 90 -8.77 -2.63 -2.10
C SER A 90 -8.09 -2.33 -3.44
N PHE A 91 -8.27 -3.24 -4.40
CA PHE A 91 -7.57 -3.22 -5.68
C PHE A 91 -8.54 -2.76 -6.77
N GLU A 92 -8.49 -1.47 -7.11
CA GLU A 92 -9.31 -0.91 -8.19
C GLU A 92 -8.61 -1.17 -9.54
N SER A 93 -9.34 -1.71 -10.52
CA SER A 93 -8.81 -1.93 -11.87
C SER A 93 -8.52 -0.60 -12.58
N VAL A 94 -7.37 -0.48 -13.25
CA VAL A 94 -7.04 0.72 -14.02
C VAL A 94 -7.90 0.89 -15.27
N ASN A 95 -8.29 -0.20 -15.92
CA ASN A 95 -9.09 -0.16 -17.16
C ASN A 95 -10.59 -0.37 -16.95
N PHE A 96 -11.00 -0.72 -15.73
CA PHE A 96 -12.40 -0.70 -15.31
C PHE A 96 -12.55 0.12 -14.02
N PRO A 97 -12.42 1.47 -14.08
CA PRO A 97 -12.62 2.31 -12.91
C PRO A 97 -13.94 2.01 -12.18
N GLY A 98 -13.92 2.05 -10.85
CA GLY A 98 -15.03 1.62 -10.01
C GLY A 98 -15.25 0.10 -9.92
N HIS A 99 -14.42 -0.73 -10.56
CA HIS A 99 -14.39 -2.17 -10.35
C HIS A 99 -13.22 -2.59 -9.47
N PHE A 100 -13.48 -3.55 -8.60
CA PHE A 100 -12.54 -4.00 -7.59
C PHE A 100 -12.34 -5.50 -7.66
N LEU A 101 -11.13 -5.96 -7.35
CA LEU A 101 -10.93 -7.36 -7.00
C LEU A 101 -11.68 -7.67 -5.71
N ARG A 102 -12.49 -8.73 -5.74
CA ARG A 102 -13.20 -9.27 -4.58
C ARG A 102 -13.21 -10.78 -4.63
N HIS A 103 -13.32 -11.44 -3.48
CA HIS A 103 -13.67 -12.85 -3.49
C HIS A 103 -15.18 -13.03 -3.58
N GLU A 104 -15.64 -14.06 -4.27
CA GLU A 104 -17.05 -14.52 -4.27
C GLU A 104 -17.03 -16.04 -4.46
N ASN A 105 -17.65 -16.78 -3.53
CA ASN A 105 -17.52 -18.24 -3.47
C ASN A 105 -16.04 -18.68 -3.51
N LEU A 106 -15.18 -17.96 -2.78
CA LEU A 106 -13.72 -18.11 -2.73
C LEU A 106 -12.99 -17.87 -4.06
N ARG A 107 -13.68 -17.62 -5.17
CA ARG A 107 -13.04 -17.25 -6.44
C ARG A 107 -12.73 -15.76 -6.44
N LEU A 108 -11.51 -15.37 -6.81
CA LEU A 108 -11.20 -13.96 -7.02
C LEU A 108 -11.85 -13.48 -8.32
N LYS A 109 -12.62 -12.39 -8.26
CA LYS A 109 -13.35 -11.80 -9.38
C LYS A 109 -13.08 -10.31 -9.46
N LEU A 110 -13.28 -9.74 -10.64
CA LEU A 110 -13.39 -8.30 -10.81
C LEU A 110 -14.88 -7.95 -10.88
N ALA A 111 -15.35 -7.05 -10.02
CA ALA A 111 -16.75 -6.66 -9.99
C ALA A 111 -16.93 -5.16 -9.71
N ARG A 112 -18.01 -4.59 -10.26
CA ARG A 112 -18.37 -3.19 -10.02
C ARG A 112 -18.73 -2.98 -8.55
N ARG A 113 -18.20 -1.91 -7.96
CA ARG A 113 -18.51 -1.56 -6.57
C ARG A 113 -20.00 -1.36 -6.35
N THR A 114 -20.51 -1.96 -5.28
CA THR A 114 -21.84 -1.67 -4.73
C THR A 114 -21.70 -1.07 -3.33
N ASN A 115 -22.80 -0.55 -2.79
CA ASN A 115 -22.82 -0.02 -1.42
C ASN A 115 -23.03 -1.11 -0.36
N GLN A 116 -23.21 -2.37 -0.76
CA GLN A 116 -23.42 -3.48 0.16
C GLN A 116 -22.17 -3.70 1.01
N GLN A 117 -22.36 -3.87 2.31
CA GLN A 117 -21.25 -4.12 3.25
C GLN A 117 -20.47 -5.37 2.87
N LEU A 118 -21.16 -6.45 2.48
CA LEU A 118 -20.54 -7.68 2.01
C LEU A 118 -19.57 -7.44 0.83
N PHE A 119 -19.96 -6.61 -0.15
CA PHE A 119 -19.05 -6.28 -1.26
C PHE A 119 -17.77 -5.61 -0.74
N LYS A 120 -17.91 -4.65 0.18
CA LYS A 120 -16.76 -3.90 0.72
C LYS A 120 -15.82 -4.83 1.47
N GLU A 121 -16.36 -5.75 2.24
CA GLU A 121 -15.62 -6.75 2.99
C GLU A 121 -14.91 -7.75 2.08
N ASP A 122 -15.63 -8.31 1.10
CA ASP A 122 -15.09 -9.25 0.12
C ASP A 122 -14.00 -8.64 -0.77
N ALA A 123 -14.02 -7.31 -0.96
CA ALA A 123 -13.06 -6.54 -1.74
C ALA A 123 -11.95 -5.90 -0.91
N THR A 124 -11.86 -6.19 0.40
CA THR A 124 -10.82 -5.65 1.28
C THR A 124 -9.82 -6.75 1.65
N PHE A 125 -8.54 -6.49 1.42
CA PHE A 125 -7.45 -7.39 1.76
C PHE A 125 -6.36 -6.66 2.52
N CYS A 126 -5.86 -7.29 3.57
CA CYS A 126 -4.75 -6.77 4.36
C CYS A 126 -3.44 -7.27 3.75
N ILE A 127 -2.55 -6.33 3.41
CA ILE A 127 -1.25 -6.66 2.82
C ILE A 127 -0.32 -7.03 3.98
N VAL A 128 0.10 -8.29 4.00
CA VAL A 128 1.07 -8.82 4.97
C VAL A 128 2.38 -9.15 4.28
N ASN A 129 3.43 -9.39 5.06
CA ASN A 129 4.68 -9.92 4.55
C ASN A 129 4.42 -11.24 3.81
N GLY A 130 5.18 -11.50 2.73
CA GLY A 130 5.01 -12.72 1.94
C GLY A 130 5.07 -13.97 2.82
N LEU A 131 4.12 -14.89 2.62
CA LEU A 131 4.04 -16.12 3.40
C LEU A 131 5.24 -17.05 3.16
N PHE A 132 6.00 -16.88 2.07
CA PHE A 132 7.17 -17.68 1.73
C PHE A 132 8.39 -16.82 1.32
N GLY A 133 9.59 -17.39 1.49
CA GLY A 133 10.85 -16.77 1.09
C GLY A 133 11.34 -15.68 2.05
N ASN A 134 12.31 -14.88 1.59
CA ASN A 134 12.76 -13.70 2.34
C ASN A 134 11.66 -12.63 2.32
N ASN A 135 10.92 -12.57 3.42
CA ASN A 135 9.68 -11.84 3.67
C ASN A 135 9.76 -10.31 3.54
N THR A 136 10.93 -9.74 3.21
CA THR A 136 11.13 -8.29 3.06
C THR A 136 10.81 -7.75 1.66
N SER A 137 10.79 -8.63 0.64
CA SER A 137 10.62 -8.23 -0.77
C SER A 137 9.31 -8.71 -1.40
N THR A 138 8.55 -9.53 -0.67
CA THR A 138 7.32 -10.18 -1.13
C THR A 138 6.17 -9.84 -0.21
N VAL A 139 4.95 -9.98 -0.73
CA VAL A 139 3.69 -9.71 -0.03
C VAL A 139 2.72 -10.86 -0.23
N SER A 140 1.80 -11.00 0.72
CA SER A 140 0.61 -11.83 0.61
C SER A 140 -0.63 -11.00 0.96
N PHE A 141 -1.79 -11.43 0.48
CA PHE A 141 -3.04 -10.67 0.60
C PHE A 141 -4.05 -11.47 1.40
N GLU A 142 -4.17 -11.17 2.68
CA GLU A 142 -5.15 -11.81 3.57
C GLU A 142 -6.52 -11.18 3.38
N SER A 143 -7.57 -11.97 3.28
CA SER A 143 -8.95 -11.48 3.23
C SER A 143 -9.33 -10.81 4.55
N PHE A 144 -9.97 -9.64 4.47
CA PHE A 144 -10.40 -8.92 5.68
C PHE A 144 -11.50 -9.67 6.44
N ASN A 145 -12.49 -10.22 5.73
CA ASN A 145 -13.63 -10.89 6.35
C ASN A 145 -13.49 -12.42 6.45
N LEU A 146 -12.39 -12.98 5.96
CA LEU A 146 -12.03 -14.39 6.12
C LEU A 146 -10.57 -14.49 6.65
N PRO A 147 -10.33 -14.26 7.95
CA PRO A 147 -9.00 -14.39 8.53
C PRO A 147 -8.36 -15.75 8.20
N GLY A 148 -7.06 -15.74 7.94
CA GLY A 148 -6.31 -16.92 7.52
C GLY A 148 -6.56 -17.36 6.07
N HIS A 149 -7.39 -16.65 5.29
CA HIS A 149 -7.57 -16.90 3.86
C HIS A 149 -6.78 -15.90 3.03
N TYR A 150 -6.09 -16.39 2.00
CA TYR A 150 -5.18 -15.57 1.20
C TYR A 150 -5.51 -15.67 -0.28
N ILE A 151 -5.32 -14.56 -1.01
CA ILE A 151 -5.22 -14.63 -2.46
C ILE A 151 -4.06 -15.56 -2.80
N ARG A 152 -4.34 -16.63 -3.54
CA ARG A 152 -3.32 -17.55 -4.06
C ARG A 152 -3.72 -18.05 -5.45
N HIS A 153 -2.74 -18.47 -6.23
CA HIS A 153 -3.03 -19.15 -7.49
C HIS A 153 -3.25 -20.66 -7.28
N LYS A 154 -4.07 -21.29 -8.12
CA LYS A 154 -4.20 -22.76 -8.28
C LYS A 154 -4.64 -23.01 -9.70
N ASN A 155 -3.88 -23.81 -10.45
CA ASN A 155 -4.12 -24.07 -11.88
C ASN A 155 -4.26 -22.77 -12.71
N PHE A 156 -3.42 -21.77 -12.40
CA PHE A 156 -3.44 -20.42 -13.00
C PHE A 156 -4.72 -19.59 -12.77
N GLU A 157 -5.62 -20.05 -11.92
CA GLU A 157 -6.75 -19.28 -11.44
C GLU A 157 -6.44 -18.66 -10.07
N LEU A 158 -7.08 -17.53 -9.75
CA LEU A 158 -6.93 -16.89 -8.45
C LEU A 158 -8.10 -17.19 -7.52
N TRP A 159 -7.76 -17.63 -6.32
CA TRP A 159 -8.68 -18.03 -5.27
C TRP A 159 -8.30 -17.35 -3.96
N VAL A 160 -9.26 -17.26 -3.04
CA VAL A 160 -9.08 -16.80 -1.66
C VAL A 160 -9.37 -17.98 -0.76
N GLU A 161 -8.33 -18.69 -0.34
CA GLU A 161 -8.46 -19.96 0.38
C GLU A 161 -7.67 -19.95 1.69
N ALA A 162 -8.14 -20.76 2.65
CA ALA A 162 -7.49 -20.95 3.93
C ALA A 162 -6.06 -21.48 3.76
N ALA A 163 -5.12 -20.93 4.52
CA ALA A 163 -3.78 -21.48 4.61
C ALA A 163 -3.83 -22.90 5.18
N ASP A 164 -3.16 -23.82 4.49
CA ASP A 164 -3.13 -25.25 4.82
C ASP A 164 -1.81 -25.71 5.48
N GLY A 165 -0.92 -24.75 5.78
CA GLY A 165 0.39 -24.99 6.38
C GLY A 165 1.46 -25.53 5.42
N ARG A 166 1.13 -25.84 4.16
CA ARG A 166 2.08 -26.41 3.20
C ARG A 166 2.88 -25.31 2.50
N ASP A 167 4.13 -25.59 2.18
CA ASP A 167 5.00 -24.65 1.48
C ASP A 167 4.48 -24.27 0.10
N ILE A 168 3.84 -25.21 -0.61
CA ILE A 168 3.24 -24.91 -1.91
C ILE A 168 2.14 -23.85 -1.81
N PHE A 169 1.27 -23.93 -0.81
CA PHE A 169 0.26 -22.90 -0.57
C PHE A 169 0.92 -21.54 -0.31
N ARG A 170 1.93 -21.52 0.57
CA ARG A 170 2.63 -20.28 0.94
C ARG A 170 3.30 -19.66 -0.28
N GLN A 171 3.91 -20.47 -1.15
CA GLN A 171 4.50 -20.01 -2.41
C GLN A 171 3.44 -19.49 -3.38
N ASP A 172 2.32 -20.19 -3.53
CA ASP A 172 1.20 -19.78 -4.40
C ASP A 172 0.50 -18.50 -3.94
N ALA A 173 0.55 -18.21 -2.64
CA ALA A 173 0.01 -17.02 -2.00
C ALA A 173 1.01 -15.85 -1.89
N THR A 174 2.23 -16.02 -2.40
CA THR A 174 3.30 -15.00 -2.30
C THR A 174 3.52 -14.31 -3.63
N PHE A 175 3.60 -12.98 -3.60
CA PHE A 175 3.76 -12.14 -4.79
C PHE A 175 4.82 -11.07 -4.58
N TYR A 176 5.51 -10.70 -5.65
CA TYR A 176 6.29 -9.47 -5.71
C TYR A 176 5.38 -8.32 -6.11
N ARG A 177 5.39 -7.23 -5.33
CA ARG A 177 4.79 -5.96 -5.75
C ARG A 177 5.75 -5.24 -6.68
N THR A 178 5.37 -5.05 -7.94
CA THR A 178 6.20 -4.42 -8.97
C THR A 178 5.70 -3.02 -9.30
N ASN A 179 6.51 -2.26 -10.05
CA ASN A 179 6.00 -1.11 -10.81
C ASN A 179 4.78 -1.56 -11.65
N PRO A 180 3.81 -0.66 -11.88
CA PRO A 180 2.63 -1.01 -12.65
C PRO A 180 3.06 -1.39 -14.08
N LEU A 181 2.45 -2.44 -14.62
CA LEU A 181 2.70 -2.82 -15.99
C LEU A 181 2.10 -1.82 -16.97
N TYR A 182 1.07 -1.06 -16.58
CA TYR A 182 0.45 0.00 -17.37
C TYR A 182 0.60 1.37 -16.67
N PRO A 183 1.05 2.42 -17.38
CA PRO A 183 1.29 3.75 -16.80
C PRO A 183 0.00 4.48 -16.39
#